data_AF-A0A5Q8C9J3-F1
#
_entry.id   AF-A0A5Q8C9J3-F1
#
_cell.length_a   1.000
_cell.length_b   1.000
_cell.length_c   1.000
_cell.angle_alpha   90.00
_cell.angle_beta   90.00
_cell.angle_gamma   90.00
#
_symmetry.space_group_name_H-M   'P 1'
#
loop_
_entity.id
_entity.type
_entity.pdbx_description
1 polymer ?
#
loop_
_entity_poly.entity_id
_entity_poly.type
_entity_poly.pdbx_seq_one_letter_code
_entity_poly.pdbx_strand_id
1 'polypeptide(L)'
;MDVMSGTGPVPAPEHVPSEFLAYEAECRTALQPLLAGLLDAAEAAGWRRRTAASTLMFLAAQQVSAIATPGAGPAWQKRRHRVNWPTA
;
A
#
# COMPACT_ATOMS: atom_id res chain seq x y z
N MET A 1 3.56 10.36 25.09
CA MET A 1 3.14 8.94 25.17
C MET A 1 3.47 8.32 23.83
N ASP A 2 4.50 7.51 23.81
CA ASP A 2 5.05 6.87 22.60
C ASP A 2 4.27 5.57 22.36
N VAL A 3 3.36 5.58 21.39
CA VAL A 3 2.49 4.43 21.07
C VAL A 3 3.07 3.59 19.92
N MET A 4 4.40 3.47 19.83
CA MET A 4 5.06 2.65 18.81
C MET A 4 5.34 1.20 19.26
N SER A 5 4.41 0.57 19.97
CA SER A 5 4.48 -0.85 20.30
C SER A 5 3.22 -1.55 19.79
N GLY A 6 3.24 -2.45 18.83
CA GLY A 6 4.29 -3.00 18.00
C GLY A 6 3.53 -3.92 17.07
N THR A 7 3.53 -3.62 15.77
CA THR A 7 3.07 -4.60 14.80
C THR A 7 4.04 -5.76 14.89
N GLY A 8 3.60 -6.88 15.46
CA GLY A 8 4.42 -8.09 15.62
C GLY A 8 5.04 -8.53 14.28
N PRO A 9 6.08 -9.38 14.31
CA PRO A 9 6.76 -9.82 13.11
C PRO A 9 5.77 -10.46 12.12
N VAL A 10 5.88 -10.11 10.84
CA VAL A 10 5.12 -10.78 9.78
C VAL A 10 5.71 -12.18 9.61
N PRO A 11 4.92 -13.26 9.76
CA PRO A 11 5.40 -14.62 9.55
C PRO A 11 5.91 -14.81 8.12
N ALA A 12 6.91 -15.66 7.96
CA ALA A 12 7.37 -16.07 6.63
C ALA A 12 6.27 -16.85 5.91
N PRO A 13 6.13 -16.70 4.58
CA PRO A 13 5.17 -17.48 3.81
C PRO A 13 5.50 -18.98 3.86
N GLU A 14 4.48 -19.84 3.95
CA GLU A 14 4.67 -21.29 3.89
C GLU A 14 4.61 -21.78 2.44
N HIS A 15 3.82 -21.12 1.60
CA HIS A 15 3.73 -21.41 0.17
C HIS A 15 4.69 -20.55 -0.66
N VAL A 16 5.12 -21.09 -1.81
CA VAL A 16 5.97 -20.36 -2.75
C VAL A 16 5.14 -19.39 -3.62
N PRO A 17 5.74 -18.31 -4.17
CA PRO A 17 5.01 -17.33 -4.99
C PRO A 17 4.31 -17.90 -6.23
N SER A 18 4.74 -19.05 -6.76
CA SER A 18 4.06 -19.72 -7.89
C SER A 18 2.69 -20.29 -7.50
N GLU A 19 2.46 -20.53 -6.22
CA GLU A 19 1.18 -20.99 -5.67
C GLU A 19 0.30 -19.80 -5.32
N PHE A 20 -0.01 -19.00 -6.35
CA PHE A 20 -0.55 -17.65 -6.22
C PHE A 20 -1.70 -17.52 -5.22
N LEU A 21 -2.72 -18.39 -5.29
CA LEU A 21 -3.89 -18.30 -4.41
C LEU A 21 -3.56 -18.60 -2.94
N ALA A 22 -2.73 -19.60 -2.67
CA ALA A 22 -2.32 -19.97 -1.32
C ALA A 22 -1.40 -18.88 -0.73
N TYR A 23 -0.39 -18.46 -1.50
CA TYR A 23 0.52 -17.38 -1.14
C TYR A 23 -0.21 -16.06 -0.85
N GLU A 24 -1.19 -15.70 -1.68
CA GLU A 24 -1.98 -14.48 -1.48
C GLU A 24 -2.87 -14.57 -0.24
N ALA A 25 -3.49 -15.72 0.03
CA ALA A 25 -4.31 -15.94 1.22
C ALA A 25 -3.49 -15.86 2.51
N GLU A 26 -2.28 -16.43 2.52
CA GLU A 26 -1.34 -16.32 3.64
C GLU A 26 -0.93 -14.88 3.89
N CYS A 27 -0.54 -14.17 2.83
CA CYS A 27 -0.15 -12.78 2.91
C CYS A 27 -1.27 -11.91 3.52
N ARG A 28 -2.53 -12.12 3.07
CA ARG A 28 -3.69 -11.42 3.67
C ARG A 28 -3.85 -11.75 5.14
N THR A 29 -3.79 -13.02 5.51
CA THR A 29 -3.98 -13.49 6.89
C THR A 29 -2.91 -12.93 7.82
N ALA A 30 -1.66 -12.94 7.38
CA ALA A 30 -0.51 -12.41 8.12
C ALA A 30 -0.60 -10.88 8.33
N LEU A 31 -1.03 -10.12 7.32
CA LEU A 31 -1.06 -8.66 7.36
C LEU A 31 -2.34 -8.08 8.00
N GLN A 32 -3.45 -8.82 7.99
CA GLN A 32 -4.74 -8.36 8.52
C GLN A 32 -4.67 -7.81 9.96
N PRO A 33 -4.10 -8.51 10.96
CA PRO A 33 -4.05 -7.99 12.34
C PRO A 33 -3.18 -6.73 12.46
N LEU A 34 -2.10 -6.64 11.68
CA LEU A 34 -1.20 -5.48 11.69
C LEU A 34 -1.89 -4.24 11.11
N LEU A 35 -2.60 -4.40 10.00
CA LEU A 35 -3.38 -3.33 9.38
C LEU A 35 -4.52 -2.87 10.29
N ALA A 36 -5.21 -3.79 10.97
CA ALA A 36 -6.26 -3.46 11.92
C ALA A 36 -5.72 -2.60 13.08
N GLY A 37 -4.60 -3.01 13.70
CA GLY A 37 -3.98 -2.25 14.78
C GLY A 37 -3.52 -0.85 14.36
N LEU A 38 -2.98 -0.71 13.15
CA LEU A 38 -2.59 0.60 12.62
C LEU A 38 -3.80 1.52 12.40
N LEU A 39 -4.91 0.97 11.90
CA LEU A 39 -6.16 1.72 11.73
C LEU A 39 -6.78 2.11 13.08
N ASP A 40 -6.74 1.22 14.07
CA ASP A 40 -7.20 1.50 15.43
C ASP A 40 -6.38 2.62 16.08
N ALA A 41 -5.05 2.59 15.92
CA ALA A 41 -4.17 3.66 16.41
C ALA A 41 -4.45 5.01 15.73
N ALA A 42 -4.69 5.00 14.42
CA ALA A 42 -5.09 6.21 13.68
C ALA A 42 -6.43 6.76 14.19
N GLU A 43 -7.42 5.89 14.40
CA GLU A 43 -8.73 6.28 14.93
C GLU A 43 -8.64 6.82 16.37
N ALA A 44 -7.85 6.20 17.23
CA ALA A 44 -7.58 6.68 18.59
C ALA A 44 -6.89 8.06 18.62
N ALA A 45 -6.10 8.37 17.58
CA ALA A 45 -5.51 9.70 17.39
C ALA A 45 -6.48 10.73 16.77
N GLY A 46 -7.74 10.36 16.53
CA GLY A 46 -8.80 11.24 16.01
C GLY A 46 -8.97 11.22 14.49
N TRP A 47 -8.26 10.35 13.76
CA TRP A 47 -8.42 10.25 12.31
C TRP A 47 -9.67 9.46 11.93
N ARG A 48 -10.35 9.86 10.85
CA ARG A 48 -11.42 9.04 10.25
C ARG A 48 -10.82 7.75 9.69
N ARG A 49 -11.25 6.59 10.20
CA ARG A 49 -10.76 5.27 9.78
C ARG A 49 -10.73 5.06 8.26
N ARG A 50 -11.79 5.48 7.55
CA ARG A 50 -11.87 5.39 6.07
C ARG A 50 -10.77 6.21 5.38
N THR A 51 -10.50 7.42 5.88
CA THR A 51 -9.44 8.29 5.33
C THR A 51 -8.07 7.68 5.60
N ALA A 52 -7.83 7.17 6.82
CA ALA A 52 -6.59 6.47 7.15
C ALA A 52 -6.34 5.27 6.21
N ALA A 53 -7.36 4.44 5.98
CA ALA A 53 -7.27 3.29 5.07
C ALA A 53 -6.90 3.70 3.64
N SER A 54 -7.57 4.72 3.07
CA SER A 54 -7.24 5.21 1.73
C SER A 54 -5.82 5.78 1.65
N THR A 55 -5.36 6.46 2.69
CA THR A 55 -3.99 6.99 2.78
C THR A 55 -2.97 5.85 2.83
N LEU A 56 -3.21 4.80 3.61
CA LEU A 56 -2.33 3.64 3.67
C LEU A 56 -2.20 2.94 2.32
N MET A 57 -3.31 2.76 1.59
CA MET A 57 -3.29 2.21 0.24
C MET A 57 -2.44 3.08 -0.71
N PHE A 58 -2.61 4.40 -0.66
CA PHE A 58 -1.83 5.34 -1.47
C PHE A 58 -0.34 5.30 -1.12
N LEU A 59 0.02 5.28 0.15
CA LEU A 59 1.41 5.17 0.60
C LEU A 59 2.05 3.84 0.15
N ALA A 60 1.33 2.72 0.27
CA ALA A 60 1.82 1.42 -0.20
C ALA A 60 2.09 1.42 -1.71
N ALA A 61 1.14 1.95 -2.51
CA ALA A 61 1.30 2.06 -3.95
C ALA A 61 2.48 2.97 -4.35
N GLN A 62 2.67 4.08 -3.63
CA GLN A 62 3.82 4.98 -3.86
C GLN A 62 5.15 4.28 -3.56
N GLN A 63 5.26 3.53 -2.46
CA GLN A 63 6.49 2.81 -2.10
C GLN A 63 6.88 1.79 -3.18
N VAL A 64 5.93 0.98 -3.65
CA VAL A 64 6.17 0.00 -4.72
C VAL A 64 6.56 0.69 -6.03
N SER A 65 5.95 1.83 -6.34
CA SER A 65 6.25 2.60 -7.57
C SER A 65 7.60 3.33 -7.50
N ALA A 66 8.00 3.81 -6.32
CA ALA A 66 9.29 4.45 -6.09
C ALA A 66 10.44 3.43 -6.21
N ILE A 67 10.25 2.21 -5.68
CA ILE A 67 11.22 1.10 -5.80
C ILE A 67 11.36 0.64 -7.25
N ALA A 68 10.31 0.73 -8.07
CA ALA A 68 10.36 0.42 -9.50
C ALA A 68 11.24 1.41 -10.32
N THR A 69 11.88 2.40 -9.68
CA THR A 69 12.68 3.42 -10.37
C THR A 69 14.04 3.71 -9.73
N PRO A 70 15.08 2.94 -10.08
CA PRO A 70 16.42 3.48 -10.28
C PRO A 70 16.67 3.57 -11.81
N GLY A 71 16.00 4.52 -12.50
CA GLY A 71 16.38 4.88 -13.87
C GLY A 71 15.27 5.22 -14.88
N ALA A 72 14.00 4.91 -14.63
CA ALA A 72 12.92 5.21 -15.57
C ALA A 72 11.74 5.92 -14.88
N GLY A 73 11.72 7.26 -14.96
CA GLY A 73 10.58 8.05 -14.48
C GLY A 73 9.26 7.58 -15.11
N PRO A 74 8.12 7.73 -14.41
CA PRO A 74 6.84 7.16 -14.82
C PRO A 74 6.42 7.62 -16.22
N ALA A 75 6.39 6.67 -17.17
CA ALA A 75 6.10 6.91 -18.58
C ALA A 75 4.69 7.47 -18.85
N TRP A 76 3.79 7.45 -17.87
CA TRP A 76 2.45 8.02 -17.99
C TRP A 76 2.41 9.55 -17.85
N GLN A 77 3.44 10.17 -17.26
CA GLN A 77 3.48 11.62 -17.06
C GLN A 77 3.91 12.39 -18.32
N LYS A 78 4.63 11.74 -19.25
CA LYS A 78 5.06 12.35 -20.53
C LYS A 78 3.98 12.36 -21.62
N ARG A 79 2.83 11.68 -21.43
CA ARG A 79 1.75 11.61 -22.43
C ARG A 79 0.63 12.65 -22.28
N ARG A 80 0.73 13.60 -21.34
CA ARG A 80 -0.29 14.66 -21.16
C ARG A 80 -0.01 15.98 -21.90
N HIS A 81 1.13 16.14 -22.58
CA HIS A 81 1.45 17.39 -23.30
C HIS A 81 1.30 17.32 -24.83
N ARG A 82 0.73 16.25 -25.40
CA ARG A 82 0.63 16.10 -26.87
C ARG A 82 -0.75 15.68 -27.39
N VAL A 83 -1.81 15.97 -26.65
CA VAL A 83 -3.17 15.88 -27.20
C VAL A 83 -3.73 17.29 -27.25
N ASN A 84 -3.59 17.91 -28.42
CA ASN A 84 -4.34 19.09 -28.79
C ASN A 84 -5.80 18.66 -28.98
N TRP A 85 -6.70 19.20 -28.16
CA TRP A 85 -8.14 18.96 -28.31
C TRP A 85 -8.67 19.86 -29.43
N PRO A 86 -9.23 19.33 -30.54
CA PRO A 86 -9.91 20.18 -31.49
C PRO A 86 -11.23 20.64 -30.89
N THR A 87 -11.38 21.95 -30.75
CA THR A 87 -12.69 22.58 -30.55
C THR A 87 -13.48 22.41 -31.84
N ALA A 88 -14.55 21.62 -31.79
CA ALA A 88 -15.66 21.67 -32.73
C ALA A 88 -16.94 21.39 -31.94
#